data_AF-A0A1G8V0Q2-F1
#
_entry.id   AF-A0A1G8V0Q2-F1
#
_cell.length_a   1.000
_cell.length_b   1.000
_cell.length_c   1.000
_cell.angle_alpha   90.00
_cell.angle_beta   90.00
_cell.angle_gamma   90.00
#
_symmetry.space_group_name_H-M   'P 1'
#
loop_
_entity.id
_entity.type
_entity.pdbx_description
1 polymer ?
#
loop_
_entity_poly.entity_id
_entity_poly.type
_entity_poly.pdbx_seq_one_letter_code
_entity_poly.pdbx_strand_id
1 'polypeptide(L)'
;MKRPVSLLAALLLAAGGALATASHAGAADCPSGEFCAWTEANYGGQRMNASGDDGWWESYIADEDSSWANHGISGPGVKDHVQVYERSTSHPLGRGDMTICLRPGDEVGYNATANDRGDSHTWAMGC
;
A
#
# COMPACT_ATOMS: atom_id res chain seq x y z
N MET A 1 7.96 -44.42 -57.36
CA MET A 1 8.41 -43.09 -56.88
C MET A 1 7.88 -42.90 -55.46
N LYS A 2 8.76 -42.77 -54.46
CA LYS A 2 8.41 -42.64 -53.04
C LYS A 2 8.09 -41.17 -52.74
N ARG A 3 6.93 -40.87 -52.15
CA ARG A 3 6.57 -39.55 -51.61
C ARG A 3 6.50 -39.66 -50.09
N PRO A 4 7.36 -38.98 -49.31
CA PRO A 4 7.15 -38.84 -47.87
C PRO A 4 6.13 -37.71 -47.63
N VAL A 5 4.99 -38.06 -47.05
CA VAL A 5 3.95 -37.09 -46.65
C VAL A 5 4.29 -36.59 -45.24
N SER A 6 4.70 -35.32 -45.22
CA SER A 6 4.43 -34.26 -44.23
C SER A 6 4.22 -34.65 -42.77
N LEU A 7 5.25 -34.38 -41.96
CA LEU A 7 5.18 -34.12 -40.52
C LEU A 7 4.57 -32.72 -40.26
N LEU A 8 4.03 -32.56 -39.04
CA LEU A 8 3.58 -31.34 -38.33
C LEU A 8 2.05 -31.14 -38.25
N ALA A 9 1.44 -31.87 -37.32
CA ALA A 9 0.15 -31.51 -36.74
C ALA A 9 0.38 -30.66 -35.47
N ALA A 10 0.09 -29.36 -35.63
CA ALA A 10 -0.57 -28.46 -34.67
C ALA A 10 -0.02 -28.34 -33.23
N LEU A 11 0.79 -27.28 -33.05
CA LEU A 11 0.90 -26.49 -31.83
C LEU A 11 -0.49 -25.90 -31.48
N LEU A 12 -1.16 -26.44 -30.45
CA LEU A 12 -2.40 -25.87 -29.89
C LEU A 12 -2.32 -25.87 -28.36
N LEU A 13 -1.36 -25.13 -27.81
CA LEU A 13 -1.23 -24.87 -26.37
C LEU A 13 -0.78 -23.41 -26.16
N ALA A 14 -1.62 -22.45 -26.54
CA ALA A 14 -1.37 -21.04 -26.22
C ALA A 14 -2.68 -20.24 -26.23
N ALA A 15 -3.58 -20.55 -25.30
CA ALA A 15 -4.71 -19.69 -24.98
C ALA A 15 -5.14 -19.87 -23.52
N GLY A 16 -4.17 -19.94 -22.61
CA GLY A 16 -4.42 -19.66 -21.19
C GLY A 16 -4.34 -18.15 -21.01
N GLY A 17 -5.39 -17.43 -21.39
CA GLY A 17 -5.49 -16.01 -21.09
C GLY A 17 -5.45 -15.85 -19.58
N ALA A 18 -4.41 -15.18 -19.07
CA ALA A 18 -4.40 -14.70 -17.71
C ALA A 18 -5.56 -13.71 -17.58
N LEU A 19 -6.68 -14.18 -17.05
CA LEU A 19 -7.74 -13.32 -16.55
C LEU A 19 -7.13 -12.58 -15.37
N ALA A 20 -6.59 -11.38 -15.63
CA ALA A 20 -6.33 -10.41 -14.59
C ALA A 20 -7.68 -10.15 -13.91
N THR A 21 -7.92 -10.80 -12.78
CA THR A 21 -9.04 -10.49 -11.92
C THR A 21 -8.80 -9.06 -11.46
N ALA A 22 -9.50 -8.10 -12.05
CA ALA A 22 -9.58 -6.77 -11.49
C ALA A 22 -10.13 -6.94 -10.07
N SER A 23 -9.24 -6.88 -9.09
CA SER A 23 -9.62 -6.80 -7.68
C SER A 23 -10.61 -5.64 -7.59
N HIS A 24 -11.84 -5.92 -7.16
CA HIS A 24 -12.76 -4.86 -6.80
C HIS A 24 -12.03 -3.94 -5.83
N ALA A 25 -12.08 -2.63 -6.06
CA ALA A 25 -11.69 -1.64 -5.07
C ALA A 25 -12.66 -1.79 -3.89
N GLY A 26 -12.34 -2.70 -2.98
CA GLY A 26 -13.03 -2.89 -1.73
C GLY A 26 -12.62 -1.80 -0.75
N ALA A 27 -13.46 -1.55 0.25
CA ALA A 27 -13.04 -0.77 1.41
C ALA A 27 -11.78 -1.39 2.01
N ALA A 28 -10.91 -0.56 2.57
CA ALA A 28 -9.68 -1.00 3.17
C ALA A 28 -9.98 -1.98 4.33
N ASP A 29 -9.37 -3.18 4.32
CA ASP A 29 -9.41 -4.09 5.47
C ASP A 29 -8.42 -3.60 6.54
N CYS A 30 -8.78 -2.50 7.20
CA CYS A 30 -8.06 -1.92 8.32
C CYS A 30 -8.90 -2.06 9.61
N PRO A 31 -8.33 -2.57 10.72
CA PRO A 31 -9.07 -2.63 11.97
C PRO A 31 -9.40 -1.24 12.52
N SER A 32 -10.53 -1.12 13.22
CA SER A 32 -10.87 0.10 13.96
C SER A 32 -9.79 0.42 15.01
N GLY A 33 -9.35 1.69 15.03
CA GLY A 33 -8.28 2.18 15.89
C GLY A 33 -6.89 2.10 15.28
N GLU A 34 -6.74 1.58 14.05
CA GLU A 34 -5.45 1.39 13.40
C GLU A 34 -5.28 2.32 12.19
N PHE A 35 -4.02 2.66 11.93
CA PHE A 35 -3.52 3.08 10.64
C PHE A 35 -3.03 1.85 9.88
N CYS A 36 -3.29 1.78 8.59
CA CYS A 36 -2.80 0.71 7.73
C CYS A 36 -2.16 1.28 6.47
N ALA A 37 -1.09 0.64 6.00
CA ALA A 37 -0.48 0.88 4.70
C ALA A 37 -0.24 -0.46 4.00
N TRP A 38 -0.28 -0.43 2.67
CA TRP A 38 -0.17 -1.61 1.82
C TRP A 38 0.91 -1.41 0.77
N THR A 39 1.61 -2.49 0.42
CA THR A 39 2.68 -2.46 -0.59
C THR A 39 2.17 -2.24 -2.01
N GLU A 40 0.85 -2.34 -2.25
CA GLU A 40 0.27 -2.18 -3.58
C GLU A 40 -0.93 -1.23 -3.54
N ALA A 41 -1.27 -0.68 -4.71
CA ALA A 41 -2.43 0.18 -4.86
C ALA A 41 -3.74 -0.57 -4.57
N ASN A 42 -4.76 0.17 -4.15
CA ASN A 42 -6.11 -0.29 -3.83
C ASN A 42 -6.13 -1.41 -2.77
N TYR A 43 -5.31 -1.24 -1.73
CA TYR A 43 -5.23 -2.11 -0.55
C TYR A 43 -4.81 -3.55 -0.87
N GLY A 44 -4.02 -3.72 -1.94
CA GLY A 44 -3.43 -5.00 -2.34
C GLY A 44 -2.11 -5.31 -1.64
N GLY A 45 -1.54 -6.48 -1.91
CA GLY A 45 -0.20 -6.81 -1.42
C GLY A 45 -0.13 -7.06 0.10
N GLN A 46 1.06 -6.86 0.66
CA GLN A 46 1.27 -7.01 2.11
C GLN A 46 0.82 -5.75 2.83
N ARG A 47 0.23 -5.93 4.02
CA ARG A 47 -0.29 -4.84 4.87
C ARG A 47 0.53 -4.74 6.14
N MET A 48 0.86 -3.52 6.53
CA MET A 48 1.18 -3.20 7.92
C MET A 48 0.01 -2.50 8.62
N ASN A 49 -0.06 -2.57 9.94
CA ASN A 49 -0.97 -1.75 10.72
C ASN A 49 -0.36 -1.33 12.05
N ALA A 50 -0.73 -0.13 12.52
CA ALA A 50 -0.29 0.40 13.82
C ALA A 50 -1.36 1.30 14.46
N SER A 51 -1.54 1.17 15.77
CA SER A 51 -2.41 2.04 16.60
C SER A 51 -1.67 3.17 17.32
N GLY A 52 -0.36 3.29 17.13
CA GLY A 52 0.50 4.31 17.73
C GLY A 52 1.52 4.85 16.73
N ASP A 53 2.39 5.76 17.18
CA ASP A 53 3.50 6.26 16.36
C ASP A 53 4.44 5.11 16.00
N ASP A 54 4.90 5.06 14.74
CA ASP A 54 5.98 4.17 14.32
C ASP A 54 7.09 4.97 13.65
N GLY A 55 8.26 4.98 14.29
CA GLY A 55 9.41 5.76 13.86
C GLY A 55 10.30 5.06 12.84
N TRP A 56 10.07 3.79 12.53
CA TRP A 56 10.88 3.00 11.61
C TRP A 56 10.06 1.85 11.04
N TRP A 57 9.64 1.97 9.79
CA TRP A 57 8.92 0.89 9.13
C TRP A 57 9.83 -0.28 8.79
N GLU A 58 9.25 -1.48 8.84
CA GLU A 58 9.95 -2.69 8.40
C GLU A 58 10.27 -2.60 6.91
N SER A 59 11.40 -3.19 6.50
CA SER A 59 11.93 -3.03 5.14
C SER A 59 11.06 -3.59 4.01
N TYR A 60 9.99 -4.31 4.33
CA TYR A 60 9.05 -4.83 3.32
C TYR A 60 7.97 -3.82 2.93
N ILE A 61 7.79 -2.74 3.71
CA ILE A 61 6.80 -1.69 3.47
C ILE A 61 7.43 -0.28 3.40
N ALA A 62 8.59 -0.08 4.03
CA ALA A 62 9.38 1.13 3.84
C ALA A 62 9.74 1.32 2.36
N ASP A 63 9.46 2.51 1.81
CA ASP A 63 9.63 2.84 0.39
C ASP A 63 8.86 1.93 -0.60
N GLU A 64 7.85 1.19 -0.14
CA GLU A 64 7.05 0.28 -0.97
C GLU A 64 5.54 0.54 -0.82
N ASP A 65 5.13 1.52 -0.01
CA ASP A 65 3.73 1.80 0.30
C ASP A 65 2.98 2.49 -0.86
N SER A 66 1.88 1.90 -1.29
CA SER A 66 1.12 2.35 -2.46
C SER A 66 -0.36 2.65 -2.17
N SER A 67 -0.87 2.27 -0.98
CA SER A 67 -2.19 2.67 -0.50
C SER A 67 -2.28 2.69 1.02
N TRP A 68 -3.23 3.45 1.57
CA TRP A 68 -3.31 3.76 3.00
C TRP A 68 -4.74 3.86 3.50
N ALA A 69 -4.95 3.58 4.78
CA ALA A 69 -6.22 3.83 5.46
C ALA A 69 -5.98 4.26 6.90
N ASN A 70 -6.75 5.23 7.37
CA ASN A 70 -6.75 5.65 8.78
C ASN A 70 -8.14 5.33 9.37
N HIS A 71 -8.24 4.26 10.14
CA HIS A 71 -9.46 3.89 10.86
C HIS A 71 -9.39 4.27 12.34
N GLY A 72 -8.61 5.30 12.66
CA GLY A 72 -8.43 5.84 14.00
C GLY A 72 -9.73 6.25 14.70
N ILE A 73 -9.69 6.27 16.02
CA ILE A 73 -10.82 6.65 16.87
C ILE A 73 -10.70 8.13 17.22
N SER A 74 -11.67 8.93 16.80
CA SER A 74 -11.73 10.35 17.14
C SER A 74 -12.31 10.61 18.54
N GLY A 75 -11.84 11.66 19.19
CA GLY A 75 -12.37 12.14 20.47
C GLY A 75 -11.67 13.40 20.97
N PRO A 76 -12.21 14.09 21.98
CA PRO A 76 -11.57 15.26 22.57
C PRO A 76 -10.16 14.95 23.06
N GLY A 77 -9.16 15.67 22.53
CA GLY A 77 -7.75 15.51 22.89
C GLY A 77 -7.09 14.24 22.32
N VAL A 78 -7.76 13.51 21.45
CA VAL A 78 -7.20 12.34 20.76
C VAL A 78 -6.54 12.80 19.47
N LYS A 79 -5.29 12.39 19.27
CA LYS A 79 -4.62 12.48 17.98
C LYS A 79 -5.22 11.42 17.08
N ASP A 80 -5.89 11.83 16.02
CA ASP A 80 -6.68 10.94 15.16
C ASP A 80 -6.32 11.09 13.67
N HIS A 81 -5.39 11.99 13.34
CA HIS A 81 -4.79 12.10 12.01
C HIS A 81 -3.48 11.34 11.96
N VAL A 82 -3.16 10.77 10.81
CA VAL A 82 -1.87 10.09 10.59
C VAL A 82 -1.07 10.88 9.59
N GLN A 83 0.16 11.24 9.95
CA GLN A 83 1.13 11.87 9.06
C GLN A 83 2.22 10.85 8.74
N VAL A 84 2.38 10.52 7.46
CA VAL A 84 3.44 9.61 6.96
C VAL A 84 4.60 10.46 6.46
N TYR A 85 5.82 10.00 6.72
CA TYR A 85 7.05 10.71 6.37
C TYR A 85 8.01 9.83 5.59
N GLU A 86 8.84 10.48 4.79
CA GLU A 86 9.77 9.79 3.88
C GLU A 86 11.06 9.25 4.51
N ARG A 87 11.27 9.47 5.81
CA ARG A 87 12.39 8.89 6.55
C ARG A 87 11.95 8.46 7.93
N SER A 88 12.68 7.50 8.49
CA SER A 88 12.65 7.19 9.91
C SER A 88 12.81 8.43 10.80
N THR A 89 12.15 8.43 11.97
CA THR A 89 12.34 9.44 13.01
C THR A 89 13.76 9.53 13.55
N SER A 90 14.53 8.45 13.39
CA SER A 90 15.93 8.36 13.84
C SER A 90 16.93 8.80 12.77
N HIS A 91 16.46 9.19 11.58
CA HIS A 91 17.33 9.58 10.48
C HIS A 91 18.11 10.87 10.83
N PRO A 92 19.43 10.98 10.55
CA PRO A 92 20.26 12.12 10.98
C PRO A 92 19.80 13.49 10.46
N LEU A 93 19.08 13.50 9.35
CA LEU A 93 18.51 14.71 8.73
C LEU A 93 17.06 15.00 9.17
N GLY A 94 16.54 14.22 10.13
CA GLY A 94 15.13 14.25 10.56
C GLY A 94 14.22 13.41 9.65
N ARG A 95 12.91 13.48 9.94
CA ARG A 95 11.83 12.71 9.28
C ARG A 95 11.69 12.94 7.77
N GLY A 96 12.25 14.02 7.23
CA GLY A 96 12.03 14.41 5.83
C GLY A 96 10.65 15.00 5.57
N ASP A 97 10.25 15.01 4.30
CA ASP A 97 8.95 15.49 3.87
C ASP A 97 7.81 14.59 4.37
N MET A 98 6.69 15.22 4.72
CA MET A 98 5.43 14.51 4.95
C MET A 98 4.85 14.11 3.58
N THR A 99 4.74 12.81 3.33
CA THR A 99 4.33 12.29 2.02
C THR A 99 2.82 12.33 1.86
N ILE A 100 2.09 11.98 2.93
CA ILE A 100 0.64 12.03 2.99
C ILE A 100 0.18 12.29 4.43
N CYS A 101 -0.99 12.92 4.57
CA CYS A 101 -1.68 13.04 5.85
C CYS A 101 -3.13 12.60 5.69
N LEU A 102 -3.58 11.74 6.60
CA LEU A 102 -4.87 11.05 6.55
C LEU A 102 -5.72 11.48 7.74
N ARG A 103 -6.95 11.93 7.46
CA ARG A 103 -7.98 12.16 8.48
C ARG A 103 -8.58 10.83 8.95
N PRO A 104 -9.24 10.79 10.11
CA PRO A 104 -10.00 9.61 10.53
C PRO A 104 -11.04 9.24 9.48
N GLY A 105 -11.04 7.98 9.06
CA GLY A 105 -11.90 7.43 8.02
C GLY A 105 -11.40 7.59 6.60
N ASP A 106 -10.27 8.28 6.37
CA ASP A 106 -9.70 8.38 5.02
C ASP A 106 -9.16 7.01 4.57
N GLU A 107 -9.56 6.60 3.37
CA GLU A 107 -9.01 5.44 2.66
C GLU A 107 -8.50 5.92 1.29
N VAL A 108 -7.19 5.86 1.09
CA VAL A 108 -6.49 6.33 -0.10
C VAL A 108 -5.94 5.13 -0.86
N GLY A 109 -6.64 4.73 -1.92
CA GLY A 109 -6.24 3.59 -2.75
C GLY A 109 -4.99 3.84 -3.61
N TYR A 110 -4.60 5.10 -3.83
CA TYR A 110 -3.35 5.46 -4.51
C TYR A 110 -3.08 6.96 -4.40
N ASN A 111 -1.81 7.37 -4.31
CA ASN A 111 -1.40 8.77 -4.39
C ASN A 111 -0.01 8.88 -5.03
N ALA A 112 0.08 9.49 -6.21
CA ALA A 112 1.34 9.59 -6.97
C ALA A 112 2.47 10.36 -6.26
N THR A 113 2.16 11.25 -5.33
CA THR A 113 3.17 12.01 -4.57
C THR A 113 3.70 11.21 -3.38
N ALA A 114 2.88 10.33 -2.80
CA ALA A 114 3.20 9.57 -1.60
C ALA A 114 3.66 8.13 -1.88
N ASN A 115 3.39 7.61 -3.08
CA ASN A 115 3.72 6.24 -3.49
C ASN A 115 5.20 5.92 -3.30
N ASP A 116 5.48 4.79 -2.66
CA ASP A 116 6.82 4.19 -2.48
C ASP A 116 7.78 5.17 -1.79
N ARG A 117 7.28 5.88 -0.78
CA ARG A 117 8.07 6.91 -0.08
C ARG A 117 7.93 6.86 1.42
N GLY A 118 6.97 6.16 2.00
CA GLY A 118 6.77 6.14 3.44
C GLY A 118 7.81 5.29 4.16
N ASP A 119 8.31 5.79 5.29
CA ASP A 119 9.33 5.11 6.11
C ASP A 119 9.06 5.28 7.64
N SER A 120 8.17 6.21 8.00
CA SER A 120 7.64 6.36 9.37
C SER A 120 6.28 7.05 9.39
N HIS A 121 5.58 6.99 10.52
CA HIS A 121 4.38 7.80 10.74
C HIS A 121 4.22 8.29 12.18
N THR A 122 3.37 9.30 12.36
CA THR A 122 2.89 9.73 13.68
C THR A 122 1.40 10.01 13.68
N TRP A 123 0.77 9.79 14.82
CA TRP A 123 -0.55 10.29 15.14
C TRP A 123 -0.46 11.76 15.56
N ALA A 124 -1.27 12.60 14.92
CA ALA A 124 -1.28 14.04 15.05
C ALA A 124 -2.70 14.57 15.32
N MET A 125 -2.77 15.83 15.74
CA MET A 125 -4.05 16.54 15.95
C MET A 125 -4.66 17.05 14.63
N GLY A 126 -3.96 16.92 13.50
CA GLY A 126 -4.41 17.44 12.22
C GLY A 126 -3.41 17.21 11.08
N CYS A 127 -3.91 17.45 9.88
CA CYS A 127 -3.15 17.85 8.71
C CYS A 127 -3.21 19.40 8.62
#